data_AF-A0A9X7GSU5-F1
#
_entry.id   AF-A0A9X7GSU5-F1
#
_cell.length_a   1.000
_cell.length_b   1.000
_cell.length_c   1.000
_cell.angle_alpha   90.00
_cell.angle_beta   90.00
_cell.angle_gamma   90.00
#
_symmetry.space_group_name_H-M   'P 1'
#
loop_
_entity.id
_entity.type
_entity.pdbx_description
1 polymer ?
#
loop_
_entity_poly.entity_id
_entity_poly.type
_entity_poly.pdbx_seq_one_letter_code
_entity_poly.pdbx_strand_id
1 'polypeptide(L)'
;MDIDVPVVNREETKKNVLKSLRKYRLCRNSLSYECKRRMMELIEKDDYQSIEHTEEFQQYAFVWKVEDAVDKLNCIEQQIIREGYMT
;
A
#
# COMPACT_ATOMS: atom_id res chain seq x y z
N MET A 1 -25.02 6.55 -24.92
CA MET A 1 -23.78 5.80 -24.66
C MET A 1 -23.95 5.22 -23.27
N ASP A 2 -24.30 3.94 -23.19
CA ASP A 2 -24.33 3.23 -21.91
C ASP A 2 -22.88 3.02 -21.47
N ILE A 3 -22.49 3.74 -20.43
CA ILE A 3 -21.18 3.55 -19.80
C ILE A 3 -21.30 2.24 -19.03
N ASP A 4 -20.60 1.22 -19.51
CA ASP A 4 -20.51 -0.10 -18.88
C ASP A 4 -19.79 0.07 -17.53
N VAL A 5 -20.55 0.34 -16.47
CA VAL A 5 -20.01 0.47 -15.13
C VAL A 5 -19.67 -0.93 -14.67
N PRO A 6 -18.38 -1.25 -14.39
CA PRO A 6 -18.02 -2.59 -13.98
C PRO A 6 -18.82 -2.99 -12.75
N VAL A 7 -19.52 -4.13 -12.84
CA VAL A 7 -20.25 -4.71 -11.71
C VAL A 7 -19.22 -5.17 -10.68
N VAL A 8 -18.91 -4.28 -9.74
CA VAL A 8 -17.97 -4.58 -8.65
C VAL A 8 -18.63 -5.61 -7.73
N ASN A 9 -18.06 -6.82 -7.70
CA ASN A 9 -18.42 -7.81 -6.69
C ASN A 9 -17.98 -7.28 -5.31
N ARG A 10 -18.94 -6.76 -4.55
CA ARG A 10 -18.69 -6.12 -3.25
C ARG A 10 -18.07 -7.08 -2.24
N GLU A 11 -18.47 -8.35 -2.23
CA GLU A 11 -17.91 -9.33 -1.30
C GLU A 11 -16.45 -9.64 -1.61
N GLU A 12 -16.14 -9.86 -2.89
CA GLU A 12 -14.78 -10.13 -3.33
C GLU A 12 -13.87 -8.92 -3.13
N THR A 13 -14.39 -7.72 -3.41
CA THR A 13 -13.67 -6.47 -3.17
C THR A 13 -13.35 -6.30 -1.70
N LYS A 14 -14.33 -6.54 -0.81
CA LYS A 14 -14.11 -6.48 0.65
C LYS A 14 -13.03 -7.48 1.10
N LYS A 15 -13.06 -8.72 0.60
CA LYS A 15 -12.04 -9.73 0.90
C LYS A 15 -10.65 -9.28 0.44
N ASN A 16 -10.56 -8.71 -0.77
CA ASN A 16 -9.31 -8.23 -1.33
C ASN A 16 -8.74 -7.05 -0.53
N VAL A 17 -9.58 -6.09 -0.14
CA VAL A 17 -9.18 -4.97 0.73
C VAL A 17 -8.64 -5.47 2.06
N LEU A 18 -9.39 -6.35 2.75
CA LEU A 18 -8.95 -6.90 4.04
C LEU A 18 -7.64 -7.70 3.93
N LYS A 19 -7.46 -8.45 2.85
CA LYS A 19 -6.21 -9.18 2.57
C LYS A 19 -5.04 -8.22 2.37
N SER A 20 -5.24 -7.14 1.62
CA SER A 20 -4.22 -6.11 1.39
C SER A 20 -3.85 -5.38 2.68
N LEU A 21 -4.82 -5.03 3.53
CA LEU A 21 -4.57 -4.40 4.82
C LEU A 21 -3.81 -5.32 5.78
N ARG A 22 -4.09 -6.63 5.75
CA ARG A 22 -3.31 -7.61 6.51
C ARG A 22 -1.87 -7.70 6.01
N LYS A 23 -1.66 -7.73 4.69
CA LYS A 23 -0.32 -7.71 4.10
C LYS A 23 0.42 -6.42 4.46
N TYR A 24 -0.28 -5.28 4.47
CA TYR A 24 0.27 -3.99 4.85
C TYR A 24 0.89 -4.02 6.26
N ARG A 25 0.15 -4.53 7.25
CA ARG A 25 0.67 -4.68 8.62
C ARG A 25 1.93 -5.54 8.69
N LEU A 26 1.94 -6.66 7.95
CA LEU A 26 3.10 -7.56 7.91
C LEU A 26 4.32 -6.85 7.32
N CYS A 27 4.17 -6.19 6.17
CA CYS A 27 5.25 -5.44 5.52
C CYS A 27 5.72 -4.26 6.40
N ARG A 28 4.81 -3.54 7.03
CA ARG A 28 5.16 -2.41 7.91
C ARG A 28 5.99 -2.86 9.11
N ASN A 29 5.67 -4.02 9.67
CA ASN A 29 6.37 -4.57 10.83
C ASN A 29 7.71 -5.23 10.47
N SER A 30 7.88 -5.72 9.24
CA SER A 30 9.15 -6.27 8.76
C SER A 30 10.15 -5.20 8.33
N LEU A 31 9.68 -4.02 7.91
CA LEU A 31 10.54 -2.94 7.45
C LEU A 31 11.22 -2.23 8.63
N SER A 32 12.55 -2.37 8.75
CA SER A 32 13.34 -1.59 9.69
C SER A 32 13.36 -0.10 9.31
N TYR A 33 13.59 0.77 10.30
CA TYR A 33 13.77 2.21 10.06
C TYR A 33 14.90 2.48 9.05
N GLU A 34 15.98 1.71 9.13
CA GLU A 34 17.12 1.84 8.21
C GLU A 34 16.75 1.44 6.79
N CYS A 35 15.95 0.38 6.61
CA CYS A 35 15.43 -0.01 5.30
C CYS A 35 14.58 1.11 4.68
N LYS A 36 13.67 1.72 5.45
CA LYS A 36 12.85 2.83 4.96
C LYS A 36 13.70 4.01 4.48
N ARG A 37 14.70 4.41 5.26
CA ARG A 37 15.61 5.51 4.92
C ARG A 37 16.40 5.20 3.64
N ARG A 38 16.97 4.00 3.54
CA ARG A 38 17.71 3.55 2.34
C ARG A 38 16.82 3.57 1.09
N MET A 39 15.57 3.12 1.22
CA MET A 39 14.62 3.13 0.09
C MET A 39 14.25 4.54 -0.35
N MET A 40 14.02 5.47 0.58
CA MET A 40 13.78 6.88 0.25
C MET A 40 14.96 7.49 -0.50
N GLU A 41 16.19 7.27 -0.03
CA GLU A 41 17.40 7.77 -0.70
C GLU A 41 17.56 7.24 -2.13
N LEU A 42 17.19 5.98 -2.38
CA LEU A 42 17.29 5.37 -3.72
C LEU A 42 16.20 5.86 -4.67
N ILE A 43 14.99 6.12 -4.16
CA ILE A 43 13.90 6.72 -4.92
C ILE A 43 14.24 8.17 -5.28
N GLU A 44 14.76 8.97 -4.33
CA GLU A 44 15.18 10.35 -4.57
C GLU A 44 16.29 10.46 -5.63
N LYS A 45 17.15 9.45 -5.73
CA LYS A 45 18.24 9.38 -6.70
C LYS A 45 17.88 8.69 -8.02
N ASP A 46 16.64 8.23 -8.17
CA ASP A 46 16.17 7.44 -9.32
C ASP A 46 17.01 6.15 -9.58
N ASP A 47 17.65 5.61 -8.54
CA ASP A 47 18.60 4.48 -8.62
C ASP A 47 18.00 3.17 -8.07
N TYR A 48 16.68 3.03 -8.15
CA TYR A 48 15.97 1.89 -7.56
C TYR A 48 15.86 0.68 -8.50
N GLN A 49 16.18 0.82 -9.79
CA GLN A 49 16.10 -0.28 -10.77
C GLN A 49 16.95 -1.49 -10.38
N SER A 50 18.11 -1.25 -9.77
CA SER A 50 19.03 -2.30 -9.32
C SER A 50 18.49 -3.13 -8.16
N ILE A 51 17.50 -2.63 -7.43
CA ILE A 51 16.96 -3.27 -6.23
C ILE A 51 15.45 -3.56 -6.32
N GLU A 52 14.80 -3.25 -7.44
CA GLU A 52 13.35 -3.39 -7.61
C GLU A 52 12.82 -4.81 -7.38
N HIS A 53 13.68 -5.79 -7.63
CA HIS A 53 13.40 -7.22 -7.49
C HIS A 53 13.61 -7.73 -6.07
N THR A 54 14.21 -6.93 -5.19
CA THR A 54 14.46 -7.33 -3.80
C THR A 54 13.16 -7.37 -3.01
N GLU A 55 13.06 -8.32 -2.09
CA GLU A 55 11.88 -8.46 -1.24
C GLU A 55 11.63 -7.17 -0.43
N GLU A 56 12.69 -6.57 0.10
CA GLU A 56 12.62 -5.32 0.87
C GLU A 56 12.01 -4.17 0.06
N PHE A 57 12.45 -3.98 -1.20
CA PHE A 57 11.89 -2.96 -2.07
C PHE A 57 10.42 -3.25 -2.38
N GLN A 58 10.07 -4.50 -2.69
CA GLN A 58 8.69 -4.87 -2.99
C GLN A 58 7.75 -4.67 -1.79
N GLN A 59 8.22 -4.97 -0.57
CA GLN A 59 7.50 -4.70 0.67
C GLN A 59 7.32 -3.19 0.87
N TYR A 60 8.37 -2.39 0.68
CA TYR A 60 8.29 -0.93 0.80
C TYR A 60 7.35 -0.32 -0.25
N ALA A 61 7.49 -0.70 -1.51
CA ALA A 61 6.63 -0.25 -2.61
C ALA A 61 5.16 -0.63 -2.37
N PHE A 62 4.91 -1.81 -1.77
CA PHE A 62 3.56 -2.19 -1.38
C PHE A 62 2.99 -1.30 -0.28
N VAL A 63 3.76 -1.02 0.77
CA VAL A 63 3.37 -0.11 1.87
C VAL A 63 3.05 1.27 1.31
N TRP A 64 3.95 1.83 0.51
CA TRP A 64 3.77 3.14 -0.10
C TRP A 64 2.51 3.21 -0.99
N LYS A 65 2.27 2.20 -1.83
CA LYS A 65 1.05 2.13 -2.66
C LYS A 65 -0.23 2.09 -1.83
N VAL A 66 -0.22 1.42 -0.67
CA VAL A 66 -1.38 1.41 0.23
C VAL A 66 -1.56 2.77 0.89
N GLU A 67 -0.49 3.41 1.37
CA GLU A 67 -0.56 4.76 1.95
C GLU A 67 -1.09 5.79 0.93
N ASP A 68 -0.55 5.82 -0.29
CA ASP A 68 -1.02 6.68 -1.38
C ASP A 68 -2.49 6.40 -1.77
N ALA A 69 -2.90 5.13 -1.77
CA ALA A 69 -4.29 4.77 -2.04
C ALA A 69 -5.24 5.25 -0.92
N VAL A 70 -4.81 5.18 0.34
CA VAL A 70 -5.59 5.67 1.48
C VAL A 70 -5.71 7.19 1.45
N ASP A 71 -4.66 7.91 1.06
CA ASP A 71 -4.69 9.38 0.96
C ASP A 71 -5.68 9.92 -0.08
N LYS A 72 -6.10 9.07 -1.03
CA LYS A 72 -7.13 9.38 -2.03
C LYS A 72 -8.56 9.12 -1.54
N LEU A 73 -8.75 8.46 -0.40
CA LEU A 73 -10.05 8.20 0.18
C LEU A 73 -10.64 9.46 0.85
N ASN A 74 -11.94 9.44 1.15
CA ASN A 74 -12.54 10.53 1.91
C ASN A 74 -12.13 10.48 3.40
N CYS A 75 -12.33 11.57 4.14
CA CYS A 75 -11.87 11.68 5.53
C CYS A 75 -12.40 10.57 6.46
N ILE A 76 -13.65 10.13 6.27
CA ILE A 76 -14.27 9.07 7.09
C ILE A 76 -13.62 7.73 6.77
N GLU A 77 -13.45 7.41 5.49
CA GLU A 77 -12.78 6.19 5.03
C GLU A 77 -11.32 6.14 5.50
N GLN A 78 -10.60 7.27 5.38
CA GLN A 78 -9.24 7.41 5.89
C GLN A 78 -9.18 7.12 7.38
N GLN A 79 -10.09 7.68 8.17
CA GLN A 79 -10.12 7.48 9.61
C GLN A 79 -10.35 5.99 9.95
N ILE A 80 -11.33 5.35 9.32
CA ILE A 80 -11.62 3.92 9.52
C ILE A 80 -10.39 3.06 9.21
N ILE A 81 -9.71 3.32 8.09
CA ILE A 81 -8.55 2.52 7.67
C ILE A 81 -7.34 2.80 8.57
N ARG A 82 -7.06 4.06 8.88
CA ARG A 82 -5.89 4.44 9.68
C ARG A 82 -6.01 3.92 11.11
N GLU A 83 -7.15 4.17 11.77
CA GLU A 83 -7.38 3.74 13.16
C GLU A 83 -7.60 2.23 13.27
N GLY A 84 -8.33 1.64 12.33
CA GLY A 84 -8.71 0.23 12.40
C GLY A 84 -7.65 -0.74 11.88
N TYR A 85 -6.79 -0.30 10.94
CA TYR A 85 -5.96 -1.19 10.13
C TYR A 85 -4.48 -0.78 9.98
N MET A 86 -4.13 0.49 10.15
CA MET A 86 -2.74 0.96 9.92
C MET A 86 -1.97 1.35 11.18
N THR A 87 -2.54 1.14 12.36
CA THR A 87 -1.89 1.32 13.67
C THR A 87 -0.73 0.35 13.90
#